data_AF-A0A854F6R0-F1
#
_entry.id   AF-A0A854F6R0-F1
#
_cell.length_a   1.000
_cell.length_b   1.000
_cell.length_c   1.000
_cell.angle_alpha   90.00
_cell.angle_beta   90.00
_cell.angle_gamma   90.00
#
_symmetry.space_group_name_H-M   'P 1'
#
loop_
_entity.id
_entity.type
_entity.pdbx_description
1 polymer ?
#
loop_
_entity_poly.entity_id
_entity_poly.type
_entity_poly.pdbx_seq_one_letter_code
_entity_poly.pdbx_strand_id
1 'polypeptide(L)'
;MDFLVRWLVVGRMKRPSVAHRRSEVARMFREGHRRAAIAQALGVPSPVVSADLAHLGLRQKPRRPLADQHALVVRLLEQGNNGPAIAKRLGVTRQAVHAYLQAHGLLPNQRRTP
;
A
#
# COMPACT_ATOMS: atom_id res chain seq x y z
N MET A 1 13.85 27.21 8.80
CA MET A 1 13.99 25.73 8.78
C MET A 1 12.91 25.16 9.69
N ASP A 2 11.68 25.13 9.17
CA ASP A 2 10.44 25.21 9.95
C ASP A 2 9.68 23.90 9.94
N PHE A 3 10.17 22.90 10.68
CA PHE A 3 9.43 21.65 10.92
C PHE A 3 8.62 21.64 12.23
N LEU A 4 8.69 22.70 13.05
CA LEU A 4 8.08 22.70 14.39
C LEU A 4 6.76 23.49 14.54
N VAL A 5 6.35 24.34 13.59
CA VAL A 5 5.24 25.30 13.81
C VAL A 5 3.89 24.86 13.21
N ARG A 6 3.82 23.73 12.50
CA ARG A 6 2.59 23.29 11.80
C ARG A 6 1.78 22.23 12.54
N TRP A 7 1.71 22.32 13.87
CA TRP A 7 0.90 21.43 14.73
C TRP A 7 -0.31 22.12 15.37
N LEU A 8 -0.69 23.31 14.89
CA LEU A 8 -1.69 24.17 15.54
C LEU A 8 -3.00 24.38 14.76
N VAL A 9 -3.24 23.64 13.66
CA VAL A 9 -4.51 23.74 12.91
C VAL A 9 -5.08 22.35 12.60
N VAL A 10 -5.43 21.59 13.64
CA VAL A 10 -6.51 20.60 13.57
C VAL A 10 -7.27 20.71 14.88
N GLY A 11 -8.55 21.05 14.81
CA GLY A 11 -9.42 21.32 15.95
C GLY A 11 -9.35 20.24 17.03
N ARG A 12 -9.67 20.64 18.28
CA ARG A 12 -9.73 19.79 19.48
C ARG A 12 -10.67 18.58 19.31
N MET A 13 -10.25 17.57 18.55
CA MET A 13 -10.79 16.23 18.68
C MET A 13 -10.04 15.57 19.83
N LYS A 14 -10.78 15.00 20.77
CA LYS A 14 -10.26 14.28 21.94
C LYS A 14 -9.19 13.29 21.46
N ARG A 15 -7.90 13.58 21.71
CA ARG A 15 -6.81 12.73 21.24
C ARG A 15 -7.05 11.33 21.84
N PRO A 16 -7.18 10.28 21.03
CA PRO A 16 -7.29 8.93 21.58
C PRO A 16 -6.08 8.67 22.47
N SER A 17 -6.29 7.94 23.56
CA SER A 17 -5.18 7.49 24.40
C SER A 17 -4.16 6.76 23.52
N VAL A 18 -2.88 6.88 23.84
CA VAL A 18 -1.80 6.26 23.05
C VAL A 18 -2.04 4.75 22.91
N ALA A 19 -2.53 4.10 23.96
CA ALA A 19 -2.91 2.69 23.95
C ALA A 19 -4.02 2.39 22.94
N HIS A 20 -5.11 3.17 22.96
CA HIS A 20 -6.22 2.98 22.03
C HIS A 20 -5.79 3.20 20.57
N ARG A 21 -5.04 4.27 20.29
CA ARG A 21 -4.54 4.53 18.93
C ARG A 21 -3.66 3.39 18.43
N ARG A 22 -2.76 2.87 19.27
CA ARG A 22 -1.90 1.72 18.91
C ARG A 22 -2.70 0.46 18.63
N SER A 23 -3.76 0.21 19.40
CA SER A 23 -4.67 -0.91 19.13
C SER A 23 -5.32 -0.80 17.75
N GLU A 24 -5.83 0.38 17.39
CA GLU A 24 -6.42 0.63 16.07
C GLU A 24 -5.39 0.55 14.94
N VAL A 25 -4.18 1.09 15.13
CA VAL A 25 -3.07 0.93 14.19
C VAL A 25 -2.75 -0.54 13.96
N ALA A 26 -2.67 -1.35 15.01
CA ALA A 26 -2.41 -2.78 14.91
C ALA A 26 -3.52 -3.52 14.17
N ARG A 27 -4.79 -3.22 14.49
CA ARG A 27 -5.97 -3.82 13.86
C ARG A 27 -5.97 -3.55 12.35
N MET A 28 -5.92 -2.27 11.96
CA MET A 28 -5.93 -1.88 10.55
C MET A 28 -4.71 -2.41 9.77
N PHE A 29 -3.54 -2.47 10.42
CA PHE A 29 -2.35 -3.04 9.78
C PHE A 29 -2.52 -4.53 9.48
N ARG A 30 -3.08 -5.31 10.41
CA ARG A 30 -3.37 -6.74 10.20
C ARG A 30 -4.43 -6.97 9.13
N GLU A 31 -5.39 -6.05 9.00
CA GLU A 31 -6.36 -6.02 7.89
C GLU A 31 -5.73 -5.63 6.54
N GLY A 32 -4.43 -5.30 6.51
CA GLY A 32 -3.67 -5.03 5.29
C GLY A 32 -3.67 -3.56 4.87
N HIS A 33 -4.22 -2.66 5.67
CA HIS A 33 -4.17 -1.23 5.38
C HIS A 33 -2.71 -0.71 5.38
N ARG A 34 -2.42 0.19 4.43
CA ARG A 34 -1.11 0.85 4.33
C ARG A 34 -1.02 2.01 5.33
N ARG A 35 0.20 2.40 5.71
CA ARG A 35 0.47 3.49 6.68
C ARG A 35 -0.31 4.77 6.39
N ALA A 36 -0.33 5.20 5.13
CA ALA A 36 -1.05 6.40 4.71
C ALA A 36 -2.58 6.28 4.90
N ALA A 37 -3.15 5.11 4.61
CA ALA A 37 -4.58 4.86 4.81
C ALA A 37 -4.94 4.82 6.31
N ILE A 38 -4.08 4.21 7.13
CA ILE A 38 -4.24 4.21 8.60
C ILE A 38 -4.15 5.63 9.15
N ALA A 39 -3.18 6.42 8.70
CA ALA A 39 -2.99 7.81 9.09
C ALA A 39 -4.23 8.66 8.76
N GLN A 40 -4.75 8.51 7.55
CA GLN A 40 -5.97 9.18 7.11
C GLN A 40 -7.19 8.77 7.95
N ALA A 41 -7.39 7.48 8.18
CA ALA A 41 -8.54 6.96 8.91
C ALA A 41 -8.55 7.39 10.40
N LEU A 42 -7.36 7.48 11.01
CA LEU A 42 -7.23 7.84 12.42
C LEU A 42 -7.01 9.36 12.63
N GLY A 43 -6.95 10.15 11.57
CA GLY A 43 -6.70 11.59 11.65
C GLY A 43 -5.34 11.95 12.25
N VAL A 44 -4.31 11.11 12.04
CA VAL A 44 -2.96 11.32 12.58
C VAL A 44 -1.91 11.39 11.47
N PRO A 45 -0.78 12.09 11.68
CA PRO A 45 0.30 12.11 10.70
C PRO A 45 0.93 10.72 10.48
N SER A 46 1.31 10.42 9.23
CA SER A 46 2.02 9.17 8.86
C SER A 46 3.26 8.84 9.71
N PRO A 47 4.07 9.81 10.18
CA PRO A 47 5.16 9.55 11.13
C PRO A 47 4.68 8.95 12.46
N VAL A 48 3.52 9.38 12.97
CA VAL A 48 2.93 8.84 14.22
C VAL A 48 2.57 7.37 14.04
N VAL A 49 1.90 7.02 12.94
CA VAL A 49 1.60 5.63 12.59
C VAL A 49 2.88 4.81 12.46
N SER A 50 3.93 5.36 11.88
CA SER A 50 5.22 4.67 11.73
C SER A 50 5.88 4.40 13.08
N ALA A 51 5.83 5.35 14.01
CA ALA A 51 6.33 5.17 15.37
C ALA A 51 5.51 4.13 16.15
N ASP A 52 4.18 4.16 16.03
CA ASP A 52 3.30 3.18 16.67
C ASP A 52 3.54 1.76 16.12
N LEU A 53 3.66 1.60 14.80
CA LEU A 53 4.03 0.34 14.16
C LEU A 53 5.40 -0.18 14.62
N ALA A 54 6.40 0.69 14.71
CA ALA A 54 7.73 0.34 15.20
C ALA A 54 7.69 -0.14 16.66
N HIS A 55 6.94 0.56 17.52
CA HIS A 55 6.74 0.18 18.92
C HIS A 55 6.05 -1.17 19.07
N LEU A 56 5.14 -1.51 18.15
CA LEU A 56 4.43 -2.79 18.11
C LEU A 56 5.24 -3.91 17.43
N GLY A 57 6.45 -3.63 16.94
CA GLY A 57 7.24 -4.60 16.15
C GLY A 57 6.63 -4.92 14.77
N LEU A 58 5.63 -4.15 14.31
CA LEU A 58 4.92 -4.39 13.06
C LEU A 58 5.61 -3.65 11.91
N ARG A 59 6.41 -4.36 11.12
CA ARG A 59 7.08 -3.78 9.94
C ARG A 59 6.36 -4.17 8.66
N GLN A 60 6.08 -3.17 7.82
CA GLN A 60 5.61 -3.39 6.45
C GLN A 60 6.74 -4.06 5.66
N LYS A 61 6.48 -5.24 5.09
CA LYS A 61 7.42 -5.88 4.17
C LYS A 61 7.61 -4.98 2.94
N PRO A 62 8.85 -4.79 2.44
CA PRO A 62 9.07 -4.04 1.21
C PRO A 62 8.32 -4.72 0.06
N ARG A 63 7.81 -3.90 -0.87
CA ARG A 63 7.27 -4.46 -2.12
C ARG A 63 8.43 -5.08 -2.90
N ARG A 64 8.24 -6.31 -3.36
CA ARG A 64 9.14 -6.87 -4.37
C ARG A 64 8.91 -6.13 -5.68
N PRO A 65 9.97 -5.75 -6.40
CA PRO A 65 9.89 -5.35 -7.80
C PRO A 65 9.12 -6.37 -8.64
N LEU A 66 8.52 -5.93 -9.75
CA LEU A 66 7.88 -6.85 -10.70
C LEU A 66 8.91 -7.77 -11.38
N ALA A 67 10.15 -7.30 -11.57
CA ALA A 67 11.25 -8.10 -12.08
C ALA A 67 11.47 -9.38 -11.25
N ASP A 68 11.51 -9.24 -9.92
CA ASP A 68 11.64 -10.36 -8.97
C ASP A 68 10.39 -11.26 -8.93
N GLN A 69 9.32 -10.88 -9.63
CA GLN A 69 8.04 -11.58 -9.69
C GLN A 69 7.68 -12.00 -11.13
N HIS A 70 8.65 -12.03 -12.05
CA HIS A 70 8.42 -12.33 -13.47
C HIS A 70 7.61 -13.62 -13.69
N ALA A 71 8.06 -14.73 -13.11
CA ALA A 71 7.38 -16.02 -13.22
C ALA A 71 5.93 -15.97 -12.72
N LEU A 72 5.65 -15.17 -11.69
CA LEU A 72 4.29 -15.01 -11.16
C LEU A 72 3.43 -14.13 -12.09
N VAL A 73 3.99 -13.09 -12.70
CA VAL A 73 3.29 -12.26 -13.70
C VAL A 73 2.91 -13.13 -14.90
N VAL A 74 3.84 -13.92 -15.45
CA VAL A 74 3.58 -14.83 -16.58
C VAL A 74 2.48 -15.82 -16.24
N ARG A 75 2.58 -16.51 -15.09
CA ARG A 75 1.54 -17.45 -14.64
C ARG A 75 0.16 -16.82 -14.52
N LEU A 76 0.07 -15.58 -14.03
CA LEU A 76 -1.20 -14.87 -13.92
C LEU A 76 -1.80 -14.53 -15.29
N LEU A 77 -0.96 -14.18 -16.27
CA LEU A 77 -1.39 -13.96 -17.66
C LEU A 77 -1.89 -15.26 -18.30
N GLU A 78 -1.19 -16.38 -18.11
CA GLU A 78 -1.60 -17.71 -18.59
C GLU A 78 -2.95 -18.14 -18.00
N GLN A 79 -3.23 -17.74 -16.75
CA GLN A 79 -4.53 -17.92 -16.10
C GLN A 79 -5.61 -16.94 -16.60
N GLY A 80 -5.34 -16.14 -17.62
CA GLY A 80 -6.28 -15.20 -18.23
C GLY A 80 -6.47 -13.88 -17.46
N ASN A 81 -5.61 -13.58 -16.47
CA ASN A 81 -5.73 -12.32 -15.74
C ASN A 81 -5.23 -11.14 -16.57
N ASN A 82 -6.00 -10.06 -16.56
CA ASN A 82 -5.60 -8.81 -17.19
C ASN A 82 -4.70 -7.95 -16.27
N GLY A 83 -4.03 -6.96 -16.86
CA GLY A 83 -3.12 -6.05 -16.13
C GLY A 83 -3.70 -5.44 -14.85
N PRO A 84 -4.95 -4.94 -14.83
CA PRO A 84 -5.59 -4.46 -13.61
C PRO A 84 -5.74 -5.52 -12.51
N ALA A 85 -6.12 -6.75 -12.85
CA ALA A 85 -6.23 -7.86 -11.91
C ALA A 85 -4.86 -8.26 -11.34
N ILE A 86 -3.83 -8.31 -12.20
CA ILE A 86 -2.44 -8.56 -11.80
C ILE A 86 -1.96 -7.48 -10.84
N ALA A 87 -2.19 -6.20 -11.14
CA ALA A 87 -1.80 -5.08 -10.27
C ALA A 87 -2.40 -5.19 -8.88
N LYS A 88 -3.69 -5.55 -8.79
CA LYS A 88 -4.38 -5.76 -7.52
C LYS A 88 -3.76 -6.92 -6.73
N ARG A 89 -3.52 -8.07 -7.37
CA ARG A 89 -2.94 -9.26 -6.73
C ARG A 89 -1.51 -9.04 -6.24
N LEU A 90 -0.67 -8.36 -7.02
CA LEU A 90 0.73 -8.11 -6.67
C LEU A 90 0.92 -6.85 -5.81
N GLY A 91 -0.16 -6.11 -5.55
CA GLY A 91 -0.13 -4.91 -4.72
C GLY A 91 0.68 -3.74 -5.32
N VAL A 92 0.82 -3.70 -6.64
CA VAL A 92 1.53 -2.67 -7.42
C VAL A 92 0.54 -1.77 -8.17
N THR A 93 1.02 -0.69 -8.80
CA THR A 93 0.15 0.19 -9.60
C THR A 93 -0.16 -0.41 -10.97
N ARG A 94 -1.29 -0.03 -11.56
CA ARG A 94 -1.63 -0.43 -12.95
C ARG A 94 -0.57 0.04 -13.95
N GLN A 95 -0.04 1.24 -13.73
CA GLN A 95 1.02 1.81 -14.56
C GLN A 95 2.33 1.02 -14.46
N ALA A 96 2.71 0.57 -13.26
CA ALA A 96 3.88 -0.29 -13.07
C ALA A 96 3.71 -1.63 -13.81
N VAL A 97 2.51 -2.23 -13.76
CA VAL A 97 2.22 -3.45 -14.52
C VAL A 97 2.27 -3.17 -16.03
N HIS A 98 1.64 -2.10 -16.51
CA HIS A 98 1.64 -1.78 -17.93
C HIS A 98 3.06 -1.56 -18.48
N ALA A 99 3.87 -0.73 -17.80
CA ALA A 99 5.27 -0.49 -18.17
C ALA A 99 6.09 -1.79 -18.16
N TYR A 100 5.87 -2.65 -17.16
CA TYR A 100 6.51 -3.94 -17.06
C TYR A 100 6.12 -4.87 -18.23
N LEU A 101 4.83 -5.00 -18.52
CA LEU A 101 4.35 -5.83 -19.63
C LEU A 101 4.89 -5.32 -20.97
N GLN A 102 4.94 -4.01 -21.18
CA GLN A 102 5.51 -3.41 -22.37
C GLN A 102 7.01 -3.70 -22.52
N ALA A 103 7.79 -3.48 -21.45
CA ALA A 103 9.24 -3.70 -21.46
C ALA A 103 9.63 -5.18 -21.71
N HIS A 104 8.76 -6.12 -21.33
CA HIS A 104 8.99 -7.55 -21.47
C HIS A 104 8.22 -8.19 -22.63
N GLY A 105 7.55 -7.41 -23.50
CA GLY A 105 6.81 -7.95 -24.65
C GLY A 105 5.57 -8.80 -24.28
N LEU A 106 5.04 -8.63 -23.07
CA LEU A 106 3.94 -9.40 -22.49
C LEU A 106 2.58 -8.68 -22.58
N LEU A 107 2.46 -7.65 -23.42
CA LEU A 107 1.20 -6.92 -23.56
C LEU A 107 0.12 -7.88 -24.11
N PRO A 108 -1.01 -8.07 -23.37
CA PRO A 108 -2.09 -8.88 -23.90
C PRO A 108 -2.70 -8.17 -25.11
N ASN A 109 -2.64 -8.81 -26.28
CA ASN A 109 -3.33 -8.35 -27.47
C ASN A 109 -4.83 -8.26 -27.14
N GLN A 110 -5.41 -7.07 -27.17
CA GLN A 110 -6.76 -6.78 -26.67
C GLN A 110 -7.90 -7.37 -27.53
N ARG A 111 -7.65 -8.47 -28.26
CA ARG A 111 -8.60 -9.14 -29.15
C ARG A 111 -9.05 -10.50 -28.62
N ARG A 112 -9.45 -10.57 -27.35
CA ARG A 112 -10.21 -11.73 -26.84
C ARG A 112 -11.42 -11.25 -26.05
N THR A 113 -12.40 -10.78 -26.80
CA THR A 113 -13.83 -10.87 -26.47
C THR A 113 -14.29 -12.26 -26.93
N PRO A 114 -15.02 -13.03 -26.11
CA PRO A 114 -16.13 -13.81 -26.61
C PRO A 114 -17.28 -12.87 -27.02
#